data_AF-A0A536ZLM1-F1
#
_entry.id   AF-A0A536ZLM1-F1
#
_cell.length_a   1.000
_cell.length_b   1.000
_cell.length_c   1.000
_cell.angle_alpha   90.00
_cell.angle_beta   90.00
_cell.angle_gamma   90.00
#
_symmetry.space_group_name_H-M   'P 1'
#
loop_
_entity.id
_entity.type
_entity.pdbx_description
1 polymer ?
#
loop_
_entity_poly.entity_id
_entity_poly.type
_entity_poly.pdbx_seq_one_letter_code
_entity_poly.pdbx_strand_id
1 'polypeptide(L)'
;MHQYGVRDVQRLLRLPRSTIRTLVDAGFVSPQRGPRNAWRFSFQDLIVLRTAQALAAANVPSRRIARSMKELRRHLPQSMPLSGLSIAAEADRVVVREGSQRWQADSGQYLLAFEGSPADGSLTVLERPAPPTEPLDAYIERGCALQEAGQLAEAERAYREGLEACGEDAVLLYNLGIVLEDLERRSDALAMYERALSADPAFADCHYNLALLYEALGKPQYAIRHMAQYRRLTKKK
;
A
#
# COMPACT_ATOMS: atom_id res chain seq x y z
N MET A 1 17.11 9.21 24.57
CA MET A 1 18.08 10.13 25.22
C MET A 1 18.23 11.40 24.39
N HIS A 2 18.04 12.58 24.99
CA HIS A 2 18.17 13.89 24.34
C HIS A 2 19.54 14.49 24.66
N GLN A 3 20.54 14.22 23.81
CA GLN A 3 21.94 14.53 24.10
C GLN A 3 22.49 15.74 23.32
N TYR A 4 21.82 16.17 22.25
CA TYR A 4 22.37 17.17 21.33
C TYR A 4 21.85 18.57 21.66
N GLY A 5 22.74 19.54 21.78
CA GLY A 5 22.36 20.94 21.95
C GLY A 5 22.12 21.65 20.61
N VAL A 6 21.51 22.84 20.67
CA VAL A 6 21.31 23.69 19.48
C VAL A 6 22.62 23.92 18.71
N ARG A 7 23.74 24.11 19.41
CA ARG A 7 25.07 24.29 18.76
C ARG A 7 25.51 23.07 17.98
N ASP A 8 25.21 21.87 18.48
CA ASP A 8 25.55 20.61 17.82
C ASP A 8 24.70 20.44 16.56
N VAL A 9 23.40 20.74 16.64
CA VAL A 9 22.48 20.75 15.49
C VAL A 9 22.96 21.72 14.40
N GLN A 10 23.34 22.94 14.77
CA GLN A 10 23.84 23.92 13.80
C GLN A 10 25.11 23.44 13.09
N ARG A 11 26.02 22.79 13.81
CA ARG A 11 27.29 22.31 13.25
C ARG A 11 27.09 21.07 12.37
N LEU A 12 26.33 20.09 12.86
CA LEU A 12 26.10 18.82 12.18
C LEU A 12 25.24 18.98 10.93
N LEU A 13 24.20 19.81 11.01
CA LEU A 13 23.20 19.97 9.95
C LEU A 13 23.31 21.32 9.23
N ARG A 14 24.36 22.11 9.48
CA ARG A 14 24.57 23.44 8.86
C ARG A 14 23.32 24.34 8.87
N LEU A 15 22.44 24.19 9.86
CA LEU A 15 21.18 24.93 9.97
C LEU A 15 21.38 26.21 10.81
N PRO A 16 20.88 27.37 10.39
CA PRO A 16 20.90 28.56 11.22
C PRO A 16 19.94 28.44 12.41
N ARG A 17 20.29 29.09 13.52
CA ARG A 17 19.51 29.08 14.78
C ARG A 17 18.06 29.52 14.60
N SER A 18 17.83 30.50 13.74
CA SER A 18 16.51 31.01 13.39
C SER A 18 15.63 29.90 12.81
N THR A 19 16.15 29.13 11.85
CA THR A 19 15.45 28.01 11.23
C THR A 19 15.14 26.90 12.23
N ILE A 20 16.11 26.55 13.11
CA ILE A 20 15.88 25.56 14.17
C ILE A 20 14.73 26.00 15.09
N ARG A 21 14.71 27.28 15.47
CA ARG A 21 13.63 27.85 16.28
C ARG A 21 12.29 27.82 15.58
N THR A 22 12.23 28.22 14.30
CA THR A 22 10.98 28.14 13.52
C THR A 22 10.45 26.71 13.42
N LEU A 23 11.33 25.72 13.27
CA LEU A 23 10.95 24.31 13.22
C LEU A 23 10.45 23.81 14.58
N VAL A 24 11.09 24.20 15.69
CA VAL A 24 10.60 23.87 17.04
C VAL A 24 9.24 24.54 17.32
N ASP A 25 9.13 25.85 17.04
CA ASP A 25 7.91 26.65 17.30
C ASP A 25 6.72 26.17 16.47
N ALA A 26 6.99 25.63 15.27
CA ALA A 26 5.96 25.04 14.42
C ALA A 26 5.73 23.53 14.69
N GLY A 27 6.33 22.97 15.74
CA GLY A 27 6.06 21.61 16.24
C GLY A 27 6.73 20.48 15.46
N PHE A 28 7.73 20.78 14.63
CA PHE A 28 8.42 19.80 13.78
C PHE A 28 9.27 18.82 14.56
N VAL A 29 9.88 19.31 15.63
CA VAL A 29 10.68 18.56 16.58
C VAL A 29 10.32 19.05 17.97
N SER A 30 10.28 18.14 18.93
CA SER A 30 9.87 18.44 20.30
C SER A 30 11.06 18.23 21.24
N PRO A 31 12.08 19.09 21.19
CA PRO A 31 13.26 18.93 22.02
C PRO A 31 12.90 19.04 23.50
N GLN A 32 13.54 18.21 24.31
CA GLN A 32 13.42 18.29 25.76
C GLN A 32 14.12 19.57 26.26
N ARG A 33 13.56 20.20 27.29
CA ARG A 33 14.22 21.32 27.98
C ARG A 33 15.25 20.77 28.95
N GLY A 34 16.52 21.10 28.71
CA GLY A 34 17.64 20.78 29.59
C GLY A 34 17.95 21.90 30.58
N PRO A 35 19.12 21.82 31.26
CA PRO A 35 19.57 22.84 32.20
C PRO A 35 19.62 24.24 31.55
N ARG A 36 19.23 25.27 32.33
CA ARG A 36 19.10 26.67 31.85
C ARG A 36 18.12 26.84 30.68
N ASN A 37 17.08 26.00 30.64
CA ASN A 37 16.02 26.04 29.63
C ASN A 37 16.52 25.85 28.18
N ALA A 38 17.71 25.26 28.00
CA ALA A 38 18.30 25.03 26.71
C ALA A 38 17.66 23.81 26.02
N TRP A 39 17.39 23.89 24.71
CA TRP A 39 16.86 22.76 23.96
C TRP A 39 17.88 21.64 23.82
N ARG A 40 17.40 20.43 24.11
CA ARG A 40 18.10 19.16 23.94
C ARG A 40 17.33 18.31 22.94
N PHE A 41 17.98 18.01 21.83
CA PHE A 41 17.45 17.23 20.73
C PHE A 41 17.86 15.76 20.90
N SER A 42 16.95 14.88 20.55
CA SER A 42 17.22 13.46 20.37
C SER A 42 17.86 13.21 19.01
N PHE A 43 18.37 11.98 18.82
CA PHE A 43 18.81 11.53 17.50
C PHE A 43 17.66 11.54 16.47
N GLN A 44 16.44 11.23 16.91
CA GLN A 44 15.26 11.29 16.07
C GLN A 44 14.94 12.72 15.61
N ASP A 45 15.07 13.69 16.50
CA ASP A 45 14.91 15.12 16.15
C ASP A 45 15.95 15.56 15.11
N LEU A 46 17.20 15.08 15.24
CA LEU A 46 18.25 15.36 14.26
C LEU A 46 17.93 14.78 12.87
N ILE A 47 17.34 13.59 12.80
CA ILE A 47 16.90 13.01 11.52
C ILE A 47 15.85 13.91 10.87
N VAL A 48 14.85 14.35 11.63
CA VAL A 48 13.78 15.24 11.13
C VAL A 48 14.34 16.60 10.70
N LEU A 49 15.27 17.16 11.48
CA LEU A 49 15.94 18.43 11.16
C LEU A 49 16.82 18.31 9.90
N ARG A 50 17.49 17.18 9.68
CA ARG A 50 18.27 16.91 8.46
C ARG A 50 17.37 16.88 7.23
N THR A 51 16.19 16.28 7.38
CA THR A 51 15.18 16.24 6.33
C THR A 51 14.65 17.64 6.01
N ALA A 52 14.31 18.44 7.05
CA ALA A 52 13.89 19.83 6.86
C ALA A 52 14.99 20.71 6.23
N GLN A 53 16.27 20.46 6.56
CA GLN A 53 17.41 21.11 5.94
C GLN A 53 17.50 20.79 4.44
N ALA A 54 17.35 19.51 4.06
CA ALA A 54 17.39 19.10 2.66
C ALA A 54 16.29 19.78 1.83
N LEU A 55 15.09 19.92 2.40
CA LEU A 55 13.97 20.65 1.77
C LEU A 55 14.25 22.16 1.64
N ALA A 56 14.85 22.78 2.65
CA ALA A 56 15.21 24.20 2.62
C ALA A 56 16.34 24.49 1.62
N ALA A 57 17.29 23.56 1.45
CA ALA A 57 18.39 23.69 0.48
C ALA A 57 17.92 23.61 -0.98
N ALA A 58 16.74 23.04 -1.24
CA ALA A 58 16.12 22.96 -2.56
C ALA A 58 15.26 24.20 -2.94
N ASN A 59 15.46 25.35 -2.27
CA ASN A 59 14.70 26.60 -2.49
C ASN A 59 13.18 26.52 -2.23
N VAL A 60 12.69 25.50 -1.50
CA VAL A 60 11.27 25.44 -1.13
C VAL A 60 10.96 26.50 -0.04
N PRO A 61 9.95 27.36 -0.21
CA PRO A 61 9.63 28.40 0.76
C PRO A 61 9.29 27.84 2.14
N SER A 62 9.84 28.42 3.21
CA SER A 62 9.68 27.91 4.59
C SER A 62 8.22 27.77 5.03
N ARG A 63 7.33 28.63 4.52
CA ARG A 63 5.88 28.55 4.77
C ARG A 63 5.22 27.34 4.11
N ARG A 64 5.71 26.91 2.94
CA ARG A 64 5.21 25.73 2.24
C ARG A 64 5.71 24.45 2.91
N ILE A 65 6.99 24.40 3.27
CA ILE A 65 7.56 23.31 4.11
C ILE A 65 6.72 23.18 5.39
N ALA A 66 6.39 24.31 6.03
CA ALA A 66 5.60 24.31 7.25
C ALA A 66 4.18 23.71 7.06
N ARG A 67 3.53 24.06 5.94
CA ARG A 67 2.17 23.60 5.60
C ARG A 67 2.14 22.13 5.23
N SER A 68 2.99 21.69 4.31
CA SER A 68 3.04 20.30 3.83
C SER A 68 3.31 19.32 4.97
N MET A 69 4.14 19.72 5.92
CA MET A 69 4.50 18.87 7.06
C MET A 69 3.43 18.85 8.17
N LYS A 70 2.69 19.95 8.34
CA LYS A 70 1.48 19.97 9.19
C LYS A 70 0.42 19.02 8.65
N GLU A 71 0.29 18.96 7.33
CA GLU A 71 -0.63 18.04 6.66
C GLU A 71 -0.16 16.59 6.77
N LEU A 72 1.13 16.32 6.56
CA LEU A 72 1.77 15.01 6.81
C LEU A 72 1.48 14.48 8.22
N ARG A 73 1.57 15.32 9.25
CA ARG A 73 1.31 14.91 10.66
C ARG A 73 -0.16 14.59 10.94
N ARG A 74 -1.10 15.10 10.15
CA ARG A 74 -2.55 14.80 10.30
C ARG A 74 -2.91 13.41 9.79
N HIS A 75 -2.20 12.94 8.76
CA HIS A 75 -2.46 11.66 8.11
C HIS A 75 -1.66 10.49 8.71
N LEU A 76 -0.70 10.77 9.59
CA LEU A 76 0.12 9.76 10.25
C LEU A 76 -0.37 9.44 11.68
N PRO A 77 -0.31 8.17 12.13
CA PRO A 77 -0.59 7.81 13.52
C PRO A 77 0.29 8.61 14.49
N GLN A 78 -0.28 9.07 15.61
CA GLN A 78 0.44 9.94 16.56
C GLN A 78 1.71 9.29 17.13
N SER A 79 1.75 7.95 17.18
CA SER A 79 2.86 7.12 17.65
C SER A 79 3.96 6.86 16.61
N MET A 80 3.74 7.20 15.33
CA MET A 80 4.71 6.91 14.27
C MET A 80 5.79 8.00 14.18
N PRO A 81 7.07 7.65 14.31
CA PRO A 81 8.17 8.59 14.19
C PRO A 81 8.43 8.93 12.71
N LEU A 82 8.46 10.23 12.39
CA LEU A 82 8.75 10.73 11.03
C LEU A 82 10.14 10.30 10.48
N SER A 83 10.99 9.71 11.32
CA SER A 83 12.32 9.23 10.96
C SER A 83 12.33 8.02 10.02
N GLY A 84 11.20 7.31 9.86
CA GLY A 84 11.06 6.22 8.89
C GLY A 84 10.70 6.67 7.47
N LEU A 85 10.40 7.95 7.27
CA LEU A 85 9.96 8.52 6.00
C LEU A 85 11.11 9.28 5.33
N SER A 86 11.42 8.95 4.08
CA SER A 86 12.41 9.67 3.29
C SER A 86 11.72 10.84 2.58
N ILE A 87 11.88 12.05 3.09
CA ILE A 87 11.22 13.25 2.54
C ILE A 87 12.24 14.05 1.72
N ALA A 88 11.91 14.34 0.46
CA ALA A 88 12.76 15.03 -0.50
C ALA A 88 12.02 16.21 -1.13
N ALA A 89 12.77 17.18 -1.66
CA ALA A 89 12.22 18.29 -2.42
C ALA A 89 12.50 18.03 -3.91
N GLU A 90 11.44 17.96 -4.71
CA GLU A 90 11.53 17.93 -6.17
C GLU A 90 10.97 19.27 -6.67
N ALA A 91 11.84 20.11 -7.24
CA ALA A 91 11.55 21.49 -7.63
C ALA A 91 10.93 22.32 -6.49
N ASP A 92 9.61 22.61 -6.54
CA ASP A 92 8.92 23.46 -5.58
C ASP A 92 7.99 22.68 -4.61
N ARG A 93 8.06 21.34 -4.61
CA ARG A 93 7.15 20.44 -3.89
C ARG A 93 7.86 19.56 -2.87
N VAL A 94 7.13 19.18 -1.82
CA VAL A 94 7.62 18.28 -0.75
C VAL A 94 7.07 16.89 -1.00
N VAL A 95 7.97 15.93 -1.22
CA VAL A 95 7.66 14.54 -1.54
C VAL A 95 8.07 13.63 -0.39
N VAL A 96 7.17 12.77 0.05
CA VAL A 96 7.38 11.78 1.11
C VAL A 96 7.51 10.41 0.48
N ARG A 97 8.55 9.66 0.84
CA ARG A 97 8.82 8.30 0.35
C ARG A 97 8.74 7.30 1.50
N GLU A 98 7.94 6.27 1.29
CA GLU A 98 7.77 5.12 2.18
C GLU A 98 7.96 3.84 1.36
N GLY A 99 9.10 3.16 1.50
CA GLY A 99 9.48 2.04 0.64
C GLY A 99 9.58 2.45 -0.84
N SER A 100 8.77 1.81 -1.70
CA SER A 100 8.64 2.13 -3.14
C SER A 100 7.62 3.24 -3.43
N GLN A 101 6.79 3.62 -2.46
CA GLN A 101 5.73 4.60 -2.63
C GLN A 101 6.26 6.02 -2.41
N ARG A 102 5.83 6.96 -3.25
CA ARG A 102 6.10 8.40 -3.09
C ARG A 102 4.79 9.15 -3.09
N TRP A 103 4.66 10.23 -2.35
CA TRP A 103 3.46 11.07 -2.34
C TRP A 103 3.74 12.52 -1.95
N GLN A 104 2.91 13.44 -2.42
CA GLN A 104 3.00 14.87 -2.16
C GLN A 104 2.42 15.19 -0.77
N ALA A 105 3.25 15.77 0.11
CA ALA A 105 2.86 16.03 1.48
C ALA A 105 1.73 17.07 1.64
N ASP A 106 1.55 17.97 0.67
CA ASP A 106 0.53 19.03 0.71
C ASP A 106 -0.87 18.59 0.25
N SER A 107 -0.94 17.59 -0.64
CA SER A 107 -2.19 17.11 -1.24
C SER A 107 -2.53 15.66 -0.85
N GLY A 108 -1.58 14.89 -0.32
CA GLY A 108 -1.75 13.45 -0.09
C GLY A 108 -1.67 12.62 -1.38
N GLN A 109 -1.38 13.25 -2.53
CA GLN A 109 -1.40 12.59 -3.82
C GLN A 109 -0.15 11.72 -4.03
N TYR A 110 -0.34 10.44 -4.37
CA TYR A 110 0.77 9.56 -4.74
C TYR A 110 1.49 10.06 -6.01
N LEU A 111 2.82 10.08 -5.95
CA LEU A 111 3.71 10.46 -7.04
C LEU A 111 4.25 9.19 -7.70
N LEU A 112 4.00 9.08 -9.00
CA LEU A 112 4.60 8.07 -9.85
C LEU A 112 6.10 8.38 -10.02
N ALA A 113 6.94 7.35 -9.86
CA ALA A 113 8.38 7.48 -10.09
C ALA A 113 8.65 7.43 -11.60
N PHE A 114 8.80 8.59 -12.24
CA PHE A 114 9.26 8.66 -13.63
C PHE A 114 10.79 8.60 -13.66
N GLU A 115 11.37 7.66 -14.41
CA GLU A 115 12.79 7.69 -14.76
C GLU A 115 12.98 8.58 -15.99
N GLY A 116 13.65 9.72 -15.82
CA GLY A 116 13.98 10.65 -16.91
C GLY A 116 14.31 12.05 -16.41
N SER A 117 15.37 12.64 -16.97
CA SER A 117 15.74 14.04 -16.73
C SER A 117 14.65 14.98 -17.27
N PRO A 118 14.15 15.96 -16.49
CA PRO A 118 13.03 16.82 -16.87
C PRO A 118 13.44 17.95 -17.84
N ALA A 119 14.31 17.66 -18.82
CA ALA A 119 14.86 18.67 -19.72
C ALA A 119 13.93 19.03 -20.89
N ASP A 120 12.98 18.18 -21.28
CA ASP A 120 12.25 18.36 -22.56
C ASP A 120 10.71 18.36 -22.47
N GLY A 121 10.12 18.40 -21.27
CA GLY A 121 8.69 18.71 -21.11
C GLY A 121 7.70 17.77 -21.81
N SER A 122 8.13 16.62 -22.35
CA SER A 122 7.21 15.61 -22.86
C SER A 122 6.91 14.57 -21.78
N LEU A 123 5.67 14.56 -21.29
CA LEU A 123 5.10 13.44 -20.55
C LEU A 123 4.94 12.26 -21.52
N THR A 124 5.87 11.31 -21.50
CA THR A 124 5.60 9.98 -22.05
C THR A 124 4.89 9.17 -20.97
N VAL A 125 3.62 8.86 -21.20
CA VAL A 125 2.91 7.83 -20.44
C VAL A 125 3.65 6.53 -20.74
N LEU A 126 4.47 6.06 -19.79
CA LEU A 126 4.89 4.68 -19.79
C LEU A 126 3.64 3.86 -19.47
N GLU A 127 2.95 3.43 -20.52
CA GLU A 127 1.97 2.37 -20.38
C GLU A 127 2.71 1.22 -19.69
N ARG A 128 2.20 0.75 -18.55
CA ARG A 128 2.57 -0.58 -18.05
C ARG A 128 2.33 -1.47 -19.27
N PRO A 129 3.37 -2.07 -19.89
CA PRO A 129 3.13 -2.95 -21.01
C PRO A 129 2.07 -3.92 -20.52
N ALA A 130 0.95 -4.01 -21.25
CA ALA A 130 -0.10 -4.94 -20.89
C ALA A 130 0.61 -6.26 -20.55
N PRO A 131 0.36 -6.86 -19.36
CA PRO A 131 0.96 -8.15 -19.07
C PRO A 131 0.72 -9.02 -20.30
N PRO A 132 1.74 -9.76 -20.79
CA PRO A 132 1.60 -10.55 -22.01
C PRO A 132 0.24 -11.23 -21.92
N THR A 133 -0.65 -10.91 -22.87
CA THR A 133 -2.02 -11.40 -22.87
C THR A 133 -1.95 -12.87 -23.22
N GLU A 134 -1.58 -13.66 -22.23
CA GLU A 134 -1.76 -15.09 -22.23
C GLU A 134 -3.28 -15.34 -22.33
N PRO A 135 -3.71 -16.35 -23.09
CA PRO A 135 -5.12 -16.71 -23.12
C PRO A 135 -5.58 -17.10 -21.71
N LEU A 136 -6.87 -16.93 -21.43
CA LEU A 136 -7.50 -17.31 -20.16
C LEU A 136 -7.06 -18.72 -19.69
N ASP A 137 -7.05 -19.67 -20.62
CA ASP A 137 -6.67 -21.06 -20.37
C ASP A 137 -5.24 -21.20 -19.82
N ALA A 138 -4.30 -20.38 -20.30
CA ALA A 138 -2.92 -20.42 -19.82
C ALA A 138 -2.80 -19.94 -18.36
N TYR A 139 -3.58 -18.92 -17.96
CA TYR A 139 -3.63 -18.49 -16.56
C TYR A 139 -4.23 -19.58 -15.66
N ILE A 140 -5.27 -20.27 -16.13
CA ILE A 140 -5.91 -21.37 -15.40
C ILE A 140 -4.91 -22.53 -15.24
N GLU A 141 -4.31 -22.99 -16.34
CA GLU A 141 -3.35 -24.10 -16.34
C GLU A 141 -2.15 -23.81 -15.44
N ARG A 142 -1.58 -22.59 -15.53
CA ARG A 142 -0.46 -22.17 -14.69
C ARG A 142 -0.84 -22.13 -13.20
N GLY A 143 -2.01 -21.57 -12.88
CA GLY A 143 -2.51 -21.53 -11.50
C GLY A 143 -2.73 -22.92 -10.92
N CYS A 144 -3.34 -23.83 -11.69
CA CYS A 144 -3.56 -25.23 -11.30
C CYS A 144 -2.22 -25.94 -11.06
N ALA A 145 -1.26 -25.82 -11.98
CA ALA A 145 0.05 -26.44 -11.84
C ALA A 145 0.80 -25.95 -10.57
N LEU A 146 0.72 -24.64 -10.26
CA LEU A 146 1.30 -24.07 -9.05
C LEU A 146 0.61 -24.59 -7.79
N GLN A 147 -0.72 -24.73 -7.81
CA GLN A 147 -1.47 -25.27 -6.69
C GLN A 147 -1.14 -26.75 -6.45
N GLU A 148 -1.07 -27.57 -7.51
CA GLU A 148 -0.65 -28.98 -7.44
C GLU A 148 0.78 -29.13 -6.90
N ALA A 149 1.66 -28.17 -7.21
CA ALA A 149 3.01 -28.11 -6.66
C ALA A 149 3.07 -27.59 -5.20
N GLY A 150 1.93 -27.23 -4.60
CA GLY A 150 1.85 -26.67 -3.24
C GLY A 150 2.32 -25.21 -3.12
N GLN A 151 2.56 -24.54 -4.24
CA GLN A 151 3.01 -23.14 -4.30
C GLN A 151 1.81 -22.19 -4.26
N LEU A 152 1.10 -22.19 -3.13
CA LEU A 152 -0.20 -21.53 -2.99
C LEU A 152 -0.13 -20.00 -3.18
N ALA A 153 0.95 -19.35 -2.72
CA ALA A 153 1.11 -17.90 -2.88
C ALA A 153 1.34 -17.50 -4.35
N GLU A 154 2.10 -18.30 -5.08
CA GLU A 154 2.32 -18.14 -6.52
C GLU A 154 1.05 -18.45 -7.32
N ALA A 155 0.28 -19.47 -6.92
CA ALA A 155 -1.01 -19.80 -7.52
C ALA A 155 -2.02 -18.64 -7.33
N GLU A 156 -2.12 -18.08 -6.13
CA GLU A 156 -2.95 -16.89 -5.87
C GLU A 156 -2.56 -15.74 -6.79
N ARG A 157 -1.25 -15.45 -6.91
CA ARG A 157 -0.77 -14.40 -7.80
C ARG A 157 -1.13 -14.69 -9.25
N ALA A 158 -0.96 -15.93 -9.71
CA ALA A 158 -1.25 -16.31 -11.09
C ALA A 158 -2.73 -16.12 -11.46
N TYR A 159 -3.65 -16.52 -10.58
CA TYR A 159 -5.09 -16.30 -10.79
C TYR A 159 -5.46 -14.82 -10.75
N ARG A 160 -4.87 -14.02 -9.85
CA ARG A 160 -5.11 -12.56 -9.81
C ARG A 160 -4.61 -11.86 -11.07
N GLU A 161 -3.44 -12.25 -11.59
CA GLU A 161 -2.93 -11.75 -12.87
C GLU A 161 -3.90 -12.10 -14.02
N GLY A 162 -4.45 -13.31 -14.03
CA GLY A 162 -5.48 -13.71 -15.00
C GLY A 162 -6.74 -12.85 -14.90
N LEU A 163 -7.20 -12.54 -13.69
CA LEU A 163 -8.37 -11.66 -13.48
C LEU A 163 -8.10 -10.22 -13.91
N GLU A 164 -6.87 -9.72 -13.72
CA GLU A 164 -6.46 -8.40 -14.22
C GLU A 164 -6.40 -8.35 -15.75
N ALA A 165 -5.96 -9.44 -16.40
CA ALA A 165 -5.76 -9.50 -17.84
C ALA A 165 -7.04 -9.83 -18.62
N CYS A 166 -7.85 -10.77 -18.11
CA CYS A 166 -8.99 -11.35 -18.81
C CYS A 166 -10.35 -10.88 -18.28
N GLY A 167 -10.39 -10.17 -17.15
CA GLY A 167 -11.62 -9.75 -16.47
C GLY A 167 -12.16 -10.80 -15.48
N GLU A 168 -13.36 -10.57 -14.95
CA GLU A 168 -14.00 -11.43 -13.94
C GLU A 168 -14.52 -12.75 -14.53
N ASP A 169 -13.62 -13.66 -14.86
CA ASP A 169 -13.96 -15.03 -15.27
C ASP A 169 -14.35 -15.92 -14.07
N ALA A 170 -15.43 -16.69 -14.23
CA ALA A 170 -15.99 -17.51 -13.16
C ALA A 170 -15.03 -18.63 -12.71
N VAL A 171 -14.26 -19.23 -13.63
CA VAL A 171 -13.33 -20.32 -13.33
C VAL A 171 -12.10 -19.80 -12.60
N LEU A 172 -11.54 -18.67 -13.04
CA LEU A 172 -10.44 -18.01 -12.33
C LEU A 172 -10.84 -17.60 -10.91
N LEU A 173 -12.02 -16.99 -10.73
CA LEU A 173 -12.54 -16.61 -9.42
C LEU A 173 -12.76 -17.83 -8.51
N TYR A 174 -13.32 -18.91 -9.06
CA TYR A 174 -13.54 -20.16 -8.35
C TYR A 174 -12.22 -20.80 -7.90
N ASN A 175 -11.24 -20.93 -8.78
CA ASN A 175 -9.95 -21.53 -8.42
C ASN A 175 -9.17 -20.66 -7.44
N LEU A 176 -9.23 -19.33 -7.56
CA LEU A 176 -8.69 -18.42 -6.56
C LEU A 176 -9.38 -18.62 -5.19
N GLY A 177 -10.68 -18.86 -5.17
CA GLY A 177 -11.44 -19.21 -3.97
C GLY A 177 -10.88 -20.46 -3.28
N ILE A 178 -10.61 -21.53 -4.04
CA ILE A 178 -10.01 -22.76 -3.51
C ILE A 178 -8.64 -22.49 -2.90
N VAL A 179 -7.75 -21.80 -3.62
CA VAL A 179 -6.40 -21.46 -3.09
C VAL A 179 -6.50 -20.65 -1.80
N LEU A 180 -7.47 -19.74 -1.69
CA LEU A 180 -7.69 -18.96 -0.47
C LEU A 180 -8.21 -19.82 0.69
N GLU A 181 -8.99 -20.87 0.42
CA GLU A 181 -9.35 -21.85 1.45
C GLU A 181 -8.14 -22.67 1.92
N ASP A 182 -7.28 -23.11 0.99
CA ASP A 182 -6.03 -23.82 1.30
C ASP A 182 -5.07 -22.96 2.13
N LEU A 183 -5.12 -21.63 1.96
CA LEU A 183 -4.41 -20.63 2.74
C LEU A 183 -5.14 -20.23 4.06
N GLU A 184 -6.23 -20.90 4.42
CA GLU A 184 -7.10 -20.61 5.57
C GLU A 184 -7.76 -19.22 5.56
N ARG A 185 -7.73 -18.51 4.44
CA ARG A 185 -8.34 -17.18 4.23
C ARG A 185 -9.80 -17.28 3.81
N ARG A 186 -10.61 -17.95 4.65
CA ARG A 186 -12.02 -18.28 4.41
C ARG A 186 -12.92 -17.10 4.04
N SER A 187 -12.65 -15.91 4.59
CA SER A 187 -13.45 -14.71 4.27
C SER A 187 -13.19 -14.22 2.84
N ASP A 188 -11.94 -14.27 2.39
CA ASP A 188 -11.55 -13.88 1.03
C ASP A 188 -12.05 -14.91 0.02
N ALA A 189 -11.96 -16.20 0.35
CA ALA A 189 -12.49 -17.30 -0.48
C ALA A 189 -13.99 -17.13 -0.75
N LEU A 190 -14.77 -16.82 0.29
CA LEU A 190 -16.20 -16.57 0.19
C LEU A 190 -16.51 -15.44 -0.80
N ALA A 191 -15.79 -14.32 -0.72
CA ALA A 191 -15.96 -13.21 -1.65
C ALA A 191 -15.62 -13.60 -3.09
N MET A 192 -14.63 -14.46 -3.32
CA MET A 192 -14.27 -14.93 -4.66
C MET A 192 -15.34 -15.86 -5.24
N TYR A 193 -15.87 -16.79 -4.44
CA TYR A 193 -16.97 -17.64 -4.89
C TYR A 193 -18.26 -16.88 -5.16
N GLU A 194 -18.60 -15.88 -4.35
CA GLU A 194 -19.77 -15.02 -4.61
C GLU A 194 -19.62 -14.24 -5.92
N ARG A 195 -18.40 -13.74 -6.23
CA ARG A 195 -18.09 -13.13 -7.53
C ARG A 195 -18.16 -14.16 -8.66
N ALA A 196 -17.65 -15.38 -8.46
CA ALA A 196 -17.74 -16.45 -9.46
C ALA A 196 -19.19 -16.77 -9.82
N LEU A 197 -20.09 -16.84 -8.83
CA LEU A 197 -21.53 -17.03 -9.06
C LEU A 197 -22.24 -15.80 -9.64
N SER A 198 -21.67 -14.60 -9.46
CA SER A 198 -22.16 -13.40 -10.13
C SER A 198 -21.83 -13.44 -11.63
N ALA A 199 -20.68 -14.01 -11.99
CA ALA A 199 -20.27 -14.23 -13.39
C ALA A 199 -20.99 -15.42 -14.03
N ASP A 200 -21.10 -16.56 -13.34
CA ASP A 200 -21.86 -17.74 -13.77
C ASP A 200 -22.76 -18.29 -12.65
N PRO A 201 -24.05 -17.91 -12.61
CA PRO A 201 -25.01 -18.43 -11.64
C PRO A 201 -25.32 -19.93 -11.77
N ALA A 202 -24.90 -20.59 -12.86
CA ALA A 202 -25.08 -22.01 -13.09
C ALA A 202 -23.84 -22.85 -12.75
N PHE A 203 -22.80 -22.23 -12.17
CA PHE A 203 -21.57 -22.93 -11.79
C PHE A 203 -21.80 -23.84 -10.58
N ALA A 204 -22.15 -25.10 -10.87
CA ALA A 204 -22.56 -26.09 -9.88
C ALA A 204 -21.47 -26.33 -8.81
N ASP A 205 -20.21 -26.49 -9.21
CA ASP A 205 -19.11 -26.79 -8.28
C ASP A 205 -18.86 -25.62 -7.32
N CYS A 206 -19.02 -24.38 -7.78
CA CYS A 206 -18.96 -23.20 -6.92
C CYS A 206 -20.09 -23.19 -5.87
N HIS A 207 -21.32 -23.59 -6.25
CA HIS A 207 -22.38 -23.80 -5.27
C HIS A 207 -22.06 -24.92 -4.26
N TYR A 208 -21.39 -25.98 -4.68
CA TYR A 208 -20.97 -27.04 -3.76
C TYR A 208 -19.94 -26.52 -2.74
N ASN A 209 -18.87 -25.86 -3.19
CA ASN A 209 -17.84 -25.33 -2.29
C ASN A 209 -18.37 -24.26 -1.34
N LEU A 210 -19.22 -23.33 -1.82
CA LEU A 210 -19.87 -22.38 -0.92
C LEU A 210 -20.72 -23.06 0.14
N ALA A 211 -21.39 -24.16 -0.18
CA ALA A 211 -22.18 -24.89 0.81
C ALA A 211 -21.29 -25.45 1.94
N LEU A 212 -20.16 -26.08 1.57
CA LEU A 212 -19.18 -26.60 2.53
C LEU A 212 -18.56 -25.48 3.37
N LEU A 213 -18.18 -24.37 2.73
CA LEU A 213 -17.57 -23.23 3.41
C LEU A 213 -18.55 -22.57 4.40
N TYR A 214 -19.83 -22.42 4.03
CA TYR A 214 -20.85 -21.91 4.96
C TYR A 214 -21.12 -22.88 6.12
N GLU A 215 -21.04 -24.19 5.91
CA GLU A 215 -21.14 -25.19 6.98
C GLU A 215 -19.98 -25.05 7.96
N ALA A 216 -18.74 -24.97 7.46
CA ALA A 216 -17.54 -24.75 8.28
C ALA A 216 -17.57 -23.43 9.06
N LEU A 217 -18.26 -22.40 8.53
CA LEU A 217 -18.48 -21.11 9.19
C LEU A 217 -19.69 -21.08 10.13
N GLY A 218 -20.40 -22.20 10.33
CA GLY A 218 -21.56 -22.27 11.22
C GLY A 218 -22.79 -21.51 10.70
N LYS A 219 -22.94 -21.41 9.38
CA LYS A 219 -24.00 -20.67 8.67
C LYS A 219 -24.92 -21.62 7.87
N PRO A 220 -25.66 -22.53 8.55
CA PRO A 220 -26.37 -23.64 7.89
C PRO A 220 -27.45 -23.20 6.89
N GLN A 221 -28.10 -22.06 7.12
CA GLN A 221 -29.12 -21.53 6.21
C GLN A 221 -28.57 -21.22 4.81
N TYR A 222 -27.33 -20.70 4.74
CA TYR A 222 -26.68 -20.41 3.46
C TYR A 222 -26.17 -21.71 2.83
N ALA A 223 -25.61 -22.62 3.64
CA ALA A 223 -25.18 -23.94 3.17
C ALA A 223 -26.31 -24.72 2.49
N ILE A 224 -27.49 -24.79 3.12
CA ILE A 224 -28.67 -25.48 2.56
C ILE A 224 -29.10 -24.86 1.23
N ARG A 225 -29.07 -23.53 1.11
CA ARG A 225 -29.44 -22.82 -0.14
C ARG A 225 -28.51 -23.18 -1.28
N HIS A 226 -27.19 -23.12 -1.05
CA HIS A 226 -26.20 -23.44 -2.08
C HIS A 226 -26.22 -24.93 -2.44
N MET A 227 -26.35 -25.83 -1.45
CA MET A 227 -26.49 -27.27 -1.67
C MET A 227 -27.75 -27.62 -2.47
N ALA A 228 -28.88 -26.95 -2.22
CA ALA A 228 -30.10 -27.12 -2.99
C ALA A 228 -29.90 -26.69 -4.46
N GLN A 229 -29.18 -25.60 -4.70
CA GLN A 229 -28.88 -25.12 -6.05
C GLN A 229 -27.93 -26.06 -6.79
N TYR A 230 -26.85 -26.53 -6.15
CA TYR A 230 -25.96 -27.56 -6.69
C TYR A 230 -26.75 -28.80 -7.17
N ARG A 231 -27.62 -29.35 -6.31
CA ARG A 231 -28.45 -30.51 -6.65
C ARG A 231 -29.42 -30.25 -7.81
N ARG A 232 -29.91 -29.02 -7.96
CA ARG A 232 -30.79 -28.65 -9.09
C ARG A 232 -30.03 -28.59 -10.40
N LEU A 233 -28.81 -28.07 -10.38
CA LEU A 233 -27.95 -27.92 -11.56
C LEU A 233 -27.42 -29.28 -12.04
N THR A 234 -27.03 -30.17 -11.12
CA THR A 234 -26.49 -31.50 -11.48
C THR A 234 -27.55 -32.51 -11.89
N LYS A 235 -28.80 -32.39 -11.43
CA LYS A 235 -29.93 -33.24 -11.87
C LYS A 235 -30.43 -32.96 -13.29
N LYS A 236 -30.01 -31.85 -13.91
CA LYS A 236 -30.45 -31.43 -15.26
C LYS A 236 -29.52 -31.92 -16.39
N LYS A 237 -28.44 -32.63 -16.07
CA LYS A 237 -27.57 -33.32 -17.03
C LYS A 237 -27.96 -34.79 -17.11
#